data_AF-A0A933JAV4-F1
#
_entry.id   AF-A0A933JAV4-F1
#
_cell.length_a   1.000
_cell.length_b   1.000
_cell.length_c   1.000
_cell.angle_alpha   90.00
_cell.angle_beta   90.00
_cell.angle_gamma   90.00
#
_symmetry.space_group_name_H-M   'P 1'
#
loop_
_entity.id
_entity.type
_entity.pdbx_description
1 polymer ?
#
loop_
_entity_poly.entity_id
_entity_poly.type
_entity_poly.pdbx_seq_one_letter_code
_entity_poly.pdbx_strand_id
1 'polypeptide(L)' 'MKKTFDAVAFMRMRREEIDREDAGLTWKQKRERTRQTLEKDTLWQRLRDRSVQPAPPGVITAREKTEVDYGKSNG' A
#
# COMPACT_ATOMS: atom_id res chain seq x y z
N MET A 1 -26.51 7.23 8.31
CA MET A 1 -25.68 6.00 8.27
C MET A 1 -24.36 6.31 8.98
N LYS A 2 -24.14 5.82 10.21
CA LYS A 2 -22.85 6.00 10.90
C LYS A 2 -21.82 5.10 10.22
N LYS A 3 -20.67 5.65 9.80
CA LYS A 3 -19.55 4.83 9.29
C LYS A 3 -19.08 3.94 10.42
N THR A 4 -19.15 2.63 10.24
CA THR A 4 -18.74 1.61 11.23
C THR A 4 -17.24 1.52 11.38
N PHE A 5 -16.49 2.02 10.40
CA PHE A 5 -15.03 2.08 10.40
C PHE A 5 -14.56 3.34 9.66
N ASP A 6 -13.68 4.10 10.30
CA ASP A 6 -13.00 5.22 9.67
C ASP A 6 -11.63 4.77 9.15
N ALA A 7 -11.61 4.38 7.87
CA ALA A 7 -10.38 3.95 7.22
C ALA A 7 -9.30 5.02 7.20
N VAL A 8 -9.66 6.31 7.13
CA VAL A 8 -8.68 7.41 7.07
C VAL A 8 -8.02 7.60 8.43
N ALA A 9 -8.82 7.64 9.49
CA ALA A 9 -8.30 7.74 10.85
C ALA A 9 -7.41 6.53 11.19
N PHE A 10 -7.84 5.32 10.82
CA PHE A 10 -7.05 4.11 11.00
C PHE A 10 -5.70 4.16 10.24
N MET A 11 -5.72 4.57 8.98
CA MET A 11 -4.50 4.66 8.16
C MET A 11 -3.53 5.72 8.69
N ARG A 12 -4.04 6.86 9.19
CA ARG A 12 -3.21 7.90 9.82
C ARG A 12 -2.53 7.38 11.09
N MET A 13 -3.30 6.77 11.99
CA MET A 13 -2.77 6.16 13.21
C MET A 13 -1.71 5.10 12.89
N ARG A 14 -1.99 4.21 11.92
CA ARG A 14 -1.04 3.17 11.55
C ARG A 14 0.23 3.72 10.92
N ARG A 15 0.15 4.82 10.16
CA ARG A 15 1.33 5.51 9.61
C ARG A 15 2.21 6.07 10.72
N GLU A 16 1.62 6.74 11.71
CA GLU A 16 2.35 7.29 12.86
C GLU A 16 3.00 6.20 13.72
N GLU A 17 2.36 5.04 13.85
CA GLU A 17 2.96 3.87 14.50
C GLU A 17 4.16 3.33 13.72
N ILE A 18 4.03 3.15 12.40
CA ILE A 18 5.14 2.69 11.56
C ILE A 18 6.30 3.68 11.61
N ASP A 19 6.02 4.98 11.55
CA ASP A 19 7.05 6.02 11.59
C ASP A 19 7.79 6.02 12.95
N ARG A 20 7.10 5.75 14.06
CA ARG A 20 7.73 5.55 15.38
C ARG A 20 8.52 4.25 15.45
N GLU A 21 7.96 3.16 14.98
CA GLU A 21 8.60 1.84 14.94
C GLU A 21 9.88 1.84 14.10
N ASP A 22 9.92 2.66 13.05
CA ASP A 22 11.04 2.80 12.13
C ASP A 22 11.93 4.01 12.42
N ALA A 23 11.66 4.74 13.51
CA ALA A 23 12.50 5.84 13.95
C ALA A 23 13.90 5.33 14.27
N GLY A 24 14.92 5.96 13.69
CA GLY A 24 16.32 5.55 13.84
C GLY A 24 16.75 4.36 12.98
N LEU A 25 15.85 3.74 12.20
CA LEU A 25 16.22 2.72 11.22
C LEU A 25 16.72 3.35 9.91
N THR A 26 17.85 2.86 9.42
CA THR A 26 18.32 3.13 8.06
C THR A 26 17.37 2.50 7.04
N TRP A 27 17.39 3.00 5.81
CA TRP A 27 16.55 2.47 4.73
C TRP A 27 16.75 0.96 4.49
N LYS A 28 17.99 0.48 4.61
CA LYS A 28 18.31 -0.94 4.51
C LYS A 28 17.63 -1.78 5.60
N GLN A 29 17.60 -1.27 6.83
CA GLN A 29 16.97 -1.96 7.96
C GLN A 29 15.44 -1.97 7.83
N LYS A 30 14.84 -0.86 7.39
CA LYS A 30 13.40 -0.81 7.09
C LYS A 30 13.02 -1.84 6.01
N ARG A 31 13.80 -1.91 4.94
CA ARG A 31 13.62 -2.90 3.86
C ARG A 31 13.69 -4.34 4.39
N GLU A 32 14.70 -4.63 5.21
CA GLU A 32 14.91 -5.96 5.75
C GLU A 32 13.79 -6.36 6.73
N ARG A 33 13.34 -5.44 7.58
CA ARG A 33 12.17 -5.63 8.45
C ARG A 33 10.93 -5.97 7.64
N THR A 34 10.63 -5.21 6.60
CA THR A 34 9.47 -5.46 5.72
C THR A 34 9.57 -6.83 5.06
N ARG A 35 10.76 -7.23 4.59
CA ARG A 35 10.99 -8.57 4.02
C ARG A 35 10.65 -9.67 5.03
N GLN A 36 11.16 -9.57 6.26
CA GLN A 36 10.92 -10.56 7.31
C GLN A 36 9.44 -10.66 7.72
N THR A 37 8.74 -9.52 7.76
CA THR A 37 7.30 -9.50 8.02
C THR A 37 6.53 -10.20 6.88
N LEU A 38 6.87 -9.90 5.63
CA LEU A 38 6.22 -10.50 4.46
C LEU A 38 6.48 -12.01 4.37
N GLU A 39 7.66 -12.50 4.74
CA GLU A 39 7.97 -13.94 4.73
C GLU A 39 6.99 -14.77 5.57
N LYS A 40 6.40 -14.19 6.61
CA LYS A 40 5.43 -14.84 7.49
C LYS A 40 3.98 -14.61 7.08
N ASP A 41 3.73 -13.69 6.14
CA ASP A 41 2.39 -13.31 5.71
C ASP A 41 1.82 -14.36 4.74
N THR A 42 0.72 -15.00 5.14
CA THR A 42 0.09 -16.07 4.36
C THR A 42 -0.50 -15.57 3.04
N LEU A 43 -1.00 -14.34 2.99
CA LEU A 43 -1.52 -13.74 1.77
C LEU A 43 -0.39 -13.46 0.79
N TRP A 44 0.72 -12.89 1.28
CA TRP A 44 1.93 -12.68 0.49
C TRP A 44 2.48 -13.99 -0.07
N GLN A 45 2.60 -15.03 0.75
CA GLN A 45 3.06 -16.35 0.29
C GLN A 45 2.17 -16.93 -0.83
N ARG A 46 0.87 -16.67 -0.81
CA ARG A 46 -0.06 -17.10 -1.87
C ARG A 46 0.06 -16.25 -3.14
N LEU A 47 0.40 -14.98 -3.01
CA LEU A 47 0.38 -14.02 -4.11
C LEU A 47 1.74 -13.77 -4.76
N ARG A 48 2.86 -14.03 -4.07
CA ARG A 48 4.23 -13.70 -4.52
C ARG A 48 4.59 -14.25 -5.90
N ASP A 49 4.07 -15.43 -6.23
CA ASP A 49 4.35 -16.11 -7.50
C ASP A 49 3.12 -16.12 -8.42
N ARG A 50 2.05 -15.40 -8.04
CA ARG A 50 0.81 -15.33 -8.81
C ARG A 50 1.02 -14.41 -10.01
N SER A 51 1.05 -15.01 -11.20
CA SER A 51 0.91 -14.28 -12.46
C SER A 51 -0.57 -14.07 -12.79
N VAL A 52 -0.94 -12.85 -13.15
CA VAL A 52 -2.26 -12.53 -13.69
C VAL A 52 -2.05 -12.08 -15.13
N GLN A 53 -2.74 -12.73 -16.06
CA GLN A 53 -2.69 -12.32 -17.47
C GLN A 53 -3.20 -10.88 -17.59
N PRO A 54 -2.55 -10.04 -18.42
CA PRO A 54 -3.04 -8.70 -18.66
C PRO A 54 -4.48 -8.77 -19.17
N ALA A 55 -5.33 -7.85 -18.71
CA ALA A 55 -6.69 -7.77 -19.21
C ALA A 55 -6.65 -7.50 -20.73
N PRO A 56 -7.57 -8.11 -21.50
CA PRO A 56 -7.63 -7.84 -22.93
C PRO A 56 -7.85 -6.34 -23.19
N PRO A 57 -7.30 -5.80 -24.30
CA PRO A 57 -7.46 -4.39 -24.64
C PRO A 57 -8.95 -4.02 -24.69
N GLY A 58 -9.34 -2.99 -23.93
CA GLY A 58 -10.74 -2.54 -23.81
C GLY A 58 -11.45 -2.93 -22.51
N VAL A 59 -10.84 -3.75 -21.64
CA VAL A 59 -11.36 -4.00 -20.29
C VAL A 59 -10.68 -3.04 -19.31
N ILE A 60 -11.35 -1.92 -19.00
CA ILE A 60 -10.94 -0.99 -17.94
C ILE A 60 -11.03 -1.74 -16.60
N THR A 61 -9.90 -2.21 -16.11
CA THR A 61 -9.81 -2.69 -14.73
C THR A 61 -9.80 -1.48 -13.80
N ALA A 62 -10.38 -1.60 -12.60
CA ALA A 62 -10.63 -0.49 -11.67
C ALA A 62 -9.40 0.38 -11.30
N ARG A 63 -8.19 -0.01 -11.71
CA ARG A 63 -6.95 0.73 -11.55
C ARG A 63 -6.84 1.97 -12.45
N GLU A 64 -7.63 2.08 -13.51
CA GLU A 64 -7.61 3.22 -14.45
C GLU A 64 -8.45 4.43 -14.01
N LYS A 65 -9.18 4.35 -12.88
CA LYS A 65 -10.03 5.45 -12.40
C LYS A 65 -9.36 6.44 -11.44
N THR A 66 -8.05 6.33 -11.21
CA THR A 66 -7.31 7.39 -10.52
C THR A 66 -6.19 7.86 -11.42
N GLU A 67 -6.56 8.62 -12.46
CA GLU A 67 -5.71 9.72 -12.91
C GLU A 67 -5.56 10.63 -11.68
N VAL A 68 -4.49 10.45 -10.93
CA VAL A 68 -4.15 11.37 -9.84
C VAL A 68 -3.61 12.60 -10.53
N ASP A 69 -4.49 13.59 -10.74
CA ASP A 69 -4.10 14.94 -11.10
C ASP A 69 -3.28 15.51 -9.93
N TYR A 70 -1.96 15.33 -10.00
CA TYR A 70 -1.02 16.11 -9.22
C TYR A 70 -1.13 17.53 -9.73
N GLY A 71 -2.16 18.24 -9.24
CA GLY A 71 -2.53 19.56 -9.67
C GLY A 71 -1.29 20.40 -9.92
N LYS A 72 -1.16 20.87 -11.17
CA LYS A 72 -0.16 21.87 -11.55
C LYS A 72 -0.20 22.98 -10.48
N SER A 73 0.85 23.10 -9.69
CA SER A 73 1.05 24.25 -8.83
C SER A 73 1.26 25.45 -9.75
N ASN A 74 0.20 26.22 -9.97
CA ASN A 74 0.31 27.58 -10.46
C ASN A 74 0.48 28.48 -9.23
N GLY A 75 1.63 29.15 -9.14
CA GLY A 75 1.91 30.21 -8.17
C GLY A 75 3.12 29.93 -7.31
#